data_AF-A0A2U2BWA4-F1
#
_entry.id   AF-A0A2U2BWA4-F1
#
_cell.length_a   1.000
_cell.length_b   1.000
_cell.length_c   1.000
_cell.angle_alpha   90.00
_cell.angle_beta   90.00
_cell.angle_gamma   90.00
#
_symmetry.space_group_name_H-M   'P 1'
#
loop_
_entity.id
_entity.type
_entity.pdbx_description
1 polymer ?
#
loop_
_entity_poly.entity_id
_entity_poly.type
_entity_poly.pdbx_seq_one_letter_code
_entity_poly.pdbx_strand_id
1 'polypeptide(L)'
;MLILVILVPAVAMATLAVVLRRRLAGLSLMTWLGWLLVGAGLPVLAGQLLSLSFSGAVEAEIARCETAGGADCGDPAVLLIFPLVGGLSGALGWIAGAITARLGGGRNEQ
;
A
#
# COMPACT_ATOMS: atom_id res chain seq x y z
N MET A 1 16.26 2.75 15.40
CA MET A 1 16.07 3.41 14.08
C MET A 1 14.96 2.75 13.27
N LEU A 2 14.96 1.43 13.09
CA LEU A 2 13.94 0.70 12.32
C LEU A 2 12.48 1.00 12.73
N ILE A 3 12.21 1.07 14.04
CA ILE A 3 10.88 1.43 14.56
C ILE A 3 10.45 2.83 14.08
N LEU A 4 11.33 3.83 14.15
CA LEU A 4 11.04 5.19 13.67
C LEU A 4 10.77 5.22 12.16
N VAL A 5 11.53 4.45 11.38
CA VAL A 5 11.38 4.35 9.91
C VAL A 5 10.03 3.76 9.53
N ILE A 6 9.44 2.89 10.34
CA ILE A 6 8.10 2.31 10.11
C ILE A 6 7.01 3.21 10.70
N LEU A 7 7.20 3.69 11.92
CA LEU A 7 6.18 4.41 12.68
C LEU A 7 5.86 5.78 12.08
N VAL A 8 6.88 6.53 11.64
CA VAL A 8 6.69 7.87 11.06
C VAL A 8 5.80 7.83 9.80
N PRO A 9 6.11 7.03 8.76
CA PRO A 9 5.22 6.95 7.60
C PRO A 9 3.87 6.33 7.95
N ALA A 10 3.80 5.36 8.88
CA ALA A 10 2.52 4.80 9.32
C ALA A 10 1.60 5.87 9.94
N VAL A 11 2.14 6.71 10.82
CA VAL A 11 1.39 7.80 11.47
C VAL A 11 1.05 8.90 10.47
N ALA A 12 1.97 9.26 9.57
CA ALA A 12 1.72 10.24 8.51
C ALA A 12 0.59 9.77 7.58
N MET A 13 0.59 8.50 7.18
CA MET A 13 -0.45 7.93 6.33
C MET A 13 -1.79 7.80 7.09
N ALA A 14 -1.77 7.43 8.36
CA ALA A 14 -2.97 7.35 9.19
C ALA A 14 -3.62 8.73 9.37
N THR A 15 -2.84 9.76 9.67
CA THR A 15 -3.33 11.14 9.81
C THR A 15 -3.88 11.68 8.49
N LEU A 16 -3.17 11.45 7.38
CA LEU A 16 -3.62 11.83 6.04
C LEU A 16 -4.93 11.12 5.67
N ALA A 17 -5.08 9.84 5.99
CA ALA A 17 -6.30 9.08 5.75
C ALA A 17 -7.49 9.64 6.53
N VAL A 18 -7.31 10.07 7.79
CA VAL A 18 -8.37 10.71 8.58
C VAL A 18 -8.81 12.04 7.96
N VAL A 19 -7.85 12.87 7.53
CA VAL A 19 -8.16 14.16 6.87
C VAL A 19 -8.92 13.95 5.56
N LEU A 20 -8.48 12.99 4.74
CA LEU A 20 -9.15 12.64 3.48
C LEU A 20 -10.56 12.10 3.70
N ARG A 21 -10.76 11.24 4.71
CA ARG A 21 -12.09 10.69 5.06
C ARG A 21 -13.09 11.79 5.44
N ARG A 22 -12.66 12.83 6.16
CA ARG A 22 -13.51 13.99 6.48
C ARG A 22 -13.91 14.77 5.23
N ARG A 23 -12.99 14.92 4.27
CA ARG A 23 -13.30 15.58 2.99
C ARG A 23 -14.19 14.74 2.09
N LEU A 24 -14.03 13.42 2.11
CA LEU A 24 -14.83 12.47 1.32
C LEU A 24 -16.31 12.45 1.72
N ALA A 25 -16.64 12.73 2.98
CA ALA A 25 -18.03 12.73 3.45
C ALA A 25 -18.90 13.79 2.75
N GLY A 26 -18.32 14.92 2.35
CA GLY A 26 -19.03 16.03 1.71
C GLY A 26 -19.02 16.03 0.18
N LEU A 27 -18.46 15.00 -0.46
CA LEU A 27 -18.37 14.94 -1.93
C LEU A 27 -19.63 14.32 -2.56
N SER A 28 -19.90 14.74 -3.81
CA SER A 28 -20.92 14.09 -4.65
C SER A 28 -20.59 12.60 -4.85
N LEU A 29 -21.61 11.77 -5.05
CA LEU A 29 -21.44 10.32 -5.23
C LEU A 29 -20.44 9.97 -6.34
N MET A 30 -20.48 10.71 -7.46
CA MET A 30 -19.60 10.49 -8.62
C MET A 30 -18.13 10.80 -8.27
N THR A 31 -17.89 11.91 -7.56
CA THR A 31 -16.55 12.29 -7.12
C THR A 31 -16.00 11.34 -6.06
N TRP A 32 -16.88 10.85 -5.17
CA TRP A 32 -16.52 9.85 -4.16
C TRP A 32 -16.10 8.51 -4.79
N LEU A 33 -16.84 8.03 -5.78
CA LEU A 33 -16.49 6.82 -6.55
C LEU A 33 -15.14 6.98 -7.26
N GLY A 34 -14.90 8.13 -7.89
CA GLY A 34 -13.61 8.43 -8.53
C GLY A 34 -12.44 8.37 -7.54
N TRP A 35 -12.60 8.99 -6.37
CA TRP A 35 -11.58 8.94 -5.32
C TRP A 35 -11.39 7.55 -4.70
N LEU A 36 -12.45 6.75 -4.62
CA LEU A 36 -12.36 5.37 -4.18
C LEU A 36 -11.50 4.54 -5.14
N LEU A 37 -11.75 4.66 -6.44
CA LEU A 37 -10.97 3.97 -7.47
C LEU A 37 -9.50 4.39 -7.46
N VAL A 38 -9.22 5.69 -7.39
CA VAL A 38 -7.84 6.22 -7.36
C VAL A 38 -7.11 5.74 -6.10
N GLY A 39 -7.75 5.85 -4.93
CA GLY A 39 -7.10 5.46 -3.67
C GLY A 39 -6.98 3.95 -3.47
N ALA A 40 -7.78 3.13 -4.16
CA ALA A 40 -7.58 1.68 -4.23
C ALA A 40 -6.51 1.28 -5.27
N GLY A 41 -6.50 1.94 -6.43
CA GLY A 41 -5.57 1.62 -7.52
C GLY A 41 -4.13 2.03 -7.24
N LEU A 42 -3.92 3.20 -6.64
CA LEU A 42 -2.58 3.73 -6.34
C LEU A 42 -1.73 2.79 -5.47
N PRO A 43 -2.22 2.26 -4.33
CA PRO A 43 -1.47 1.31 -3.52
C PRO A 43 -1.10 0.03 -4.27
N VAL A 44 -2.01 -0.52 -5.08
CA VAL A 44 -1.73 -1.73 -5.89
C VAL A 44 -0.63 -1.45 -6.91
N LEU A 45 -0.74 -0.35 -7.65
CA LEU A 45 0.27 0.07 -8.63
C LEU A 45 1.61 0.33 -7.96
N ALA A 46 1.62 0.98 -6.80
CA ALA A 46 2.84 1.22 -6.04
C ALA A 46 3.50 -0.09 -5.60
N GLY A 47 2.74 -1.07 -5.10
CA GLY A 47 3.25 -2.40 -4.76
C GLY A 47 3.85 -3.14 -5.95
N GLN A 48 3.20 -3.06 -7.11
CA GLN A 48 3.70 -3.64 -8.36
C GLN A 48 4.99 -2.96 -8.85
N LEU A 49 5.03 -1.63 -8.87
CA LEU A 49 6.22 -0.87 -9.27
C LEU A 49 7.40 -1.13 -8.34
N LEU A 50 7.16 -1.20 -7.03
CA LEU A 50 8.19 -1.56 -6.06
C LEU A 50 8.69 -2.98 -6.32
N SER A 51 7.80 -3.94 -6.51
CA SER A 51 8.19 -5.31 -6.88
C SER A 51 9.08 -5.34 -8.13
N LEU A 52 8.68 -4.63 -9.19
CA LEU A 52 9.46 -4.55 -10.43
C LEU A 52 10.82 -3.90 -10.22
N SER A 53 10.90 -2.85 -9.39
CA SER A 53 12.17 -2.19 -9.07
C SER A 53 13.14 -3.10 -8.30
N PHE A 54 12.62 -4.04 -7.51
CA PHE A 54 13.42 -4.99 -6.75
C PHE A 54 13.79 -6.24 -7.55
N SER A 55 13.04 -6.60 -8.59
CA SER A 55 13.32 -7.79 -9.42
C SER A 55 14.76 -7.81 -9.96
N GLY A 56 15.26 -6.70 -10.51
CA GLY A 56 16.64 -6.65 -11.03
C GLY A 56 17.72 -6.69 -9.94
N ALA A 57 17.46 -6.11 -8.77
CA ALA A 57 18.39 -6.18 -7.63
C ALA A 57 18.47 -7.60 -7.05
N VAL A 58 17.32 -8.29 -7.04
CA VAL A 58 17.19 -9.68 -6.61
C VAL A 58 17.95 -10.62 -7.56
N GLU A 59 17.75 -10.48 -8.89
CA GLU A 59 18.47 -11.28 -9.89
C GLU A 59 19.99 -11.11 -9.79
N ALA A 60 20.46 -9.88 -9.60
CA ALA A 60 21.88 -9.59 -9.44
C ALA A 60 22.50 -10.27 -8.20
N GLU A 61 21.73 -10.42 -7.12
CA GLU A 61 22.21 -11.05 -5.89
C GLU A 61 22.21 -12.58 -5.98
N ILE A 62 21.23 -13.18 -6.68
CA ILE A 62 21.24 -14.63 -7.00
C ILE A 62 22.48 -14.96 -7.82
N ALA A 63 22.74 -14.20 -8.89
CA ALA A 63 23.90 -14.41 -9.74
C ALA A 63 25.23 -14.31 -8.98
N ARG A 64 25.31 -13.42 -7.98
CA ARG A 64 26.48 -13.33 -7.08
C ARG A 64 26.60 -14.54 -6.16
N CYS A 65 25.51 -15.05 -5.62
CA CYS A 65 25.50 -16.22 -4.76
C CYS A 65 25.92 -17.49 -5.53
N GLU A 66 25.41 -17.67 -6.75
CA GLU A 66 25.79 -18.79 -7.63
C GLU A 66 27.27 -18.73 -8.02
N THR A 67 27.77 -17.55 -8.39
CA THR A 67 29.19 -17.36 -8.73
C THR A 67 30.13 -17.50 -7.53
N ALA A 68 29.64 -17.27 -6.31
CA ALA A 68 30.38 -17.52 -5.07
C ALA A 68 30.36 -19.00 -4.63
N GLY A 69 29.70 -19.89 -5.38
CA GLY A 69 29.60 -21.32 -5.06
C GLY A 69 28.62 -21.65 -3.95
N GLY A 70 27.65 -20.77 -3.67
CA GLY A 70 26.59 -21.02 -2.70
C GLY A 70 25.64 -22.12 -3.20
N ALA A 71 25.40 -23.14 -2.37
CA ALA A 71 24.53 -24.28 -2.71
C ALA A 71 23.03 -23.99 -2.43
N ASP A 72 22.72 -22.90 -1.73
CA ASP A 72 21.37 -22.57 -1.24
C ASP A 72 21.11 -21.06 -1.38
N CYS A 73 21.11 -20.59 -2.63
CA CYS A 73 20.70 -19.23 -2.98
C CYS A 73 19.16 -19.18 -2.92
N GLY A 74 18.62 -19.12 -1.70
CA GLY A 74 17.18 -19.27 -1.45
C GLY A 74 16.30 -18.38 -2.33
N ASP A 75 15.08 -18.85 -2.62
CA ASP A 75 14.16 -18.23 -3.60
C ASP A 75 13.76 -16.80 -3.21
N PRO A 76 14.37 -15.78 -3.83
CA PRO A 76 14.11 -14.39 -3.46
C PRO A 76 12.83 -13.86 -4.10
N ALA A 77 12.12 -14.66 -4.91
CA ALA A 77 10.76 -14.34 -5.35
C ALA A 77 9.83 -14.15 -4.15
N VAL A 78 10.11 -14.80 -3.01
CA VAL A 78 9.36 -14.60 -1.76
C VAL A 78 9.47 -13.16 -1.24
N LEU A 79 10.61 -12.49 -1.45
CA LEU A 79 10.79 -11.09 -1.02
C LEU A 79 9.98 -10.11 -1.89
N LEU A 80 9.74 -10.46 -3.15
CA LEU A 80 8.92 -9.66 -4.06
C LEU A 80 7.42 -9.69 -3.68
N ILE A 81 6.98 -10.68 -2.90
CA ILE A 81 5.59 -10.78 -2.43
C ILE A 81 5.23 -9.66 -1.45
N PHE A 82 6.17 -9.19 -0.61
CA PHE A 82 5.89 -8.20 0.42
C PHE A 82 5.37 -6.85 -0.14
N PRO A 83 6.00 -6.25 -1.19
CA PRO A 83 5.45 -5.08 -1.86
C PRO A 83 4.03 -5.28 -2.39
N LEU A 84 3.73 -6.43 -3.01
CA LEU A 84 2.39 -6.73 -3.54
C LEU A 84 1.35 -6.85 -2.43
N VAL A 85 1.67 -7.60 -1.36
CA VAL A 85 0.78 -7.77 -0.20
C VAL A 85 0.55 -6.43 0.49
N GLY A 86 1.59 -5.59 0.61
CA GLY A 86 1.49 -4.24 1.13
C GLY A 86 0.57 -3.36 0.28
N GLY A 87 0.74 -3.39 -1.04
CA GLY A 87 -0.10 -2.65 -1.98
C GLY A 87 -1.56 -3.07 -1.93
N LEU A 88 -1.83 -4.38 -1.93
CA LEU A 88 -3.19 -4.94 -1.82
C LEU A 88 -3.85 -4.58 -0.48
N SER A 89 -3.11 -4.74 0.61
CA SER A 89 -3.59 -4.41 1.96
C SER A 89 -3.89 -2.93 2.10
N GLY A 90 -3.07 -2.06 1.51
CA GLY A 90 -3.30 -0.62 1.42
C GLY A 90 -4.59 -0.28 0.66
N ALA A 91 -4.83 -0.95 -0.47
CA ALA A 91 -6.05 -0.77 -1.25
C ALA A 91 -7.30 -1.21 -0.49
N LEU A 92 -7.28 -2.39 0.14
CA LEU A 92 -8.38 -2.88 0.96
C LEU A 92 -8.66 -1.96 2.16
N GLY A 93 -7.60 -1.49 2.83
CA GLY A 93 -7.72 -0.54 3.94
C GLY A 93 -8.31 0.81 3.51
N TRP A 94 -7.98 1.28 2.30
CA TRP A 94 -8.58 2.48 1.73
C TRP A 94 -10.07 2.29 1.44
N ILE A 95 -10.45 1.20 0.77
CA ILE A 95 -11.84 0.88 0.44
C ILE A 95 -12.68 0.80 1.71
N ALA A 96 -12.24 -0.01 2.69
CA ALA A 96 -12.93 -0.14 3.97
C ALA A 96 -13.09 1.24 4.65
N GLY A 97 -12.01 2.03 4.68
CA GLY A 97 -12.03 3.37 5.26
C GLY A 97 -12.96 4.36 4.56
N ALA A 98 -13.01 4.35 3.23
CA ALA A 98 -13.87 5.19 2.43
C ALA A 98 -15.36 4.84 2.65
N ILE A 99 -15.69 3.54 2.69
CA ILE A 99 -17.03 3.05 2.99
C ILE A 99 -17.46 3.47 4.40
N THR A 100 -16.60 3.25 5.41
CA THR A 100 -16.91 3.66 6.79
C THR A 100 -17.11 5.17 6.90
N ALA A 101 -16.33 5.99 6.19
CA ALA A 101 -16.51 7.44 6.20
C ALA A 101 -17.84 7.89 5.59
N ARG A 102 -18.29 7.21 4.52
CA ARG A 102 -19.57 7.51 3.87
C ARG A 102 -20.76 7.08 4.73
N LEU A 103 -20.71 5.88 5.31
CA LEU A 103 -21.80 5.34 6.14
C LEU A 103 -21.84 5.96 7.54
N GLY A 104 -20.69 6.28 8.12
CA GLY A 104 -20.57 6.89 9.45
C GLY A 104 -20.90 8.39 9.48
N GLY A 105 -20.71 9.09 8.36
CA GLY A 105 -21.03 10.52 8.24
C GLY A 105 -22.53 10.85 8.29
N GLY A 106 -23.41 9.88 8.00
CA GLY A 106 -24.87 10.07 8.04
C GLY A 106 -25.49 10.13 9.44
N ARG A 107 -24.69 9.99 10.51
CA ARG A 107 -25.21 9.94 11.90
C ARG A 107 -25.11 11.26 12.67
N ASN A 108 -24.62 12.34 12.04
CA ASN A 108 -24.54 13.68 12.64
C ASN A 108 -25.61 14.65 12.10
N GLU A 109 -26.64 14.14 11.42
CA GLU A 109 -27.79 14.92 10.90
C GLU A 109 -29.11 14.56 11.59
N GLN A 110 -29.06 14.07 12.84
CA GLN A 110 -30.23 13.93 13.73
C GLN A 110 -30.02 14.72 15.01
#